data_AF-A0A554A341-F1
#
_entry.id   AF-A0A554A341-F1
#
_cell.length_a   1.000
_cell.length_b   1.000
_cell.length_c   1.000
_cell.angle_alpha   90.00
_cell.angle_beta   90.00
_cell.angle_gamma   90.00
#
_symmetry.space_group_name_H-M   'P 1'
#
loop_
_entity.id
_entity.type
_entity.pdbx_description
1 polymer ?
#
loop_
_entity_poly.entity_id
_entity_poly.type
_entity_poly.pdbx_seq_one_letter_code
_entity_poly.pdbx_strand_id
1 'polypeptide(L)'
;MALSNSHKIQLLCDLLQNQSDEQYMTDGEAHQIERLLQSLSRDPSINPGLLQTLQQIQESHQLDNRPFSQDVSNWVHSLSTDYTTG
;
A
#
# COMPACT_ATOMS: atom_id res chain seq x y z
N MET A 1 9.01 9.73 17.46
CA MET A 1 7.76 8.97 17.49
C MET A 1 7.81 7.94 16.37
N ALA A 2 7.68 6.64 16.67
CA ALA A 2 7.61 5.63 15.62
C ALA A 2 6.22 5.68 14.98
N LEU A 3 6.16 5.71 13.64
CA LEU A 3 4.88 5.61 12.93
C LEU A 3 4.30 4.22 13.22
N SER A 4 3.11 4.18 13.82
CA SER A 4 2.35 2.93 14.00
C SER A 4 2.06 2.28 12.64
N ASN A 5 1.96 0.95 12.60
CA ASN A 5 1.67 0.23 11.35
C ASN A 5 0.34 0.67 10.73
N SER A 6 -0.64 1.02 11.56
CA SER A 6 -1.89 1.68 11.18
C SER A 6 -1.69 2.94 10.33
N HIS A 7 -0.82 3.85 10.77
CA HIS A 7 -0.53 5.08 10.02
C HIS A 7 0.20 4.80 8.71
N LYS A 8 1.07 3.78 8.68
CA LYS A 8 1.76 3.36 7.46
C LYS A 8 0.78 2.76 6.44
N ILE A 9 -0.20 1.97 6.90
CA ILE A 9 -1.26 1.40 6.05
C ILE A 9 -2.17 2.50 5.52
N GLN A 10 -2.57 3.46 6.37
CA GLN A 10 -3.39 4.58 5.95
C GLN A 10 -2.66 5.44 4.90
N LEU A 11 -1.37 5.72 5.10
CA LEU A 11 -0.55 6.43 4.12
C LEU A 11 -0.41 5.65 2.80
N LEU A 12 -0.24 4.32 2.88
CA LEU A 12 -0.21 3.48 1.68
C LEU A 12 -1.54 3.55 0.93
N CYS A 13 -2.68 3.50 1.61
CA CYS A 13 -3.99 3.64 0.98
C CYS A 13 -4.16 5.00 0.30
N ASP A 14 -3.71 6.07 0.97
CA ASP A 14 -3.78 7.44 0.44
C ASP A 14 -2.97 7.57 -0.85
N LEU A 15 -1.72 7.08 -0.86
CA LEU A 15 -0.86 7.09 -2.05
C LEU A 15 -1.42 6.26 -3.20
N LEU A 16 -1.93 5.06 -2.91
CA LEU A 16 -2.56 4.21 -3.92
C LEU A 16 -3.80 4.89 -4.52
N GLN A 17 -4.67 5.43 -3.67
CA GLN A 17 -5.88 6.13 -4.08
C GLN A 17 -5.55 7.38 -4.91
N ASN A 18 -4.57 8.17 -4.47
CA ASN A 18 -4.12 9.38 -5.16
C ASN A 18 -3.59 9.04 -6.55
N GLN A 19 -2.71 8.03 -6.65
CA GLN A 19 -2.21 7.55 -7.93
C GLN A 19 -3.36 7.09 -8.85
N SER A 20 -4.34 6.36 -8.30
CA SER A 20 -5.49 5.89 -9.08
C SER A 20 -6.39 7.03 -9.57
N ASP A 21 -6.53 8.11 -8.81
CA ASP A 21 -7.34 9.27 -9.20
C ASP A 21 -6.60 10.12 -10.25
N GLU A 22 -5.33 10.42 -9.99
CA GLU A 22 -4.51 11.26 -10.86
C GLU A 22 -4.00 10.52 -12.12
N GLN A 23 -4.12 9.19 -12.17
CA GLN A 23 -3.57 8.32 -13.22
C GLN A 23 -2.08 8.57 -13.48
N TYR A 24 -1.39 9.03 -12.43
CA TYR A 24 -0.01 9.48 -12.46
C TYR A 24 0.65 9.11 -11.14
N MET A 25 1.95 8.83 -11.18
CA MET A 25 2.75 8.54 -10.00
C MET A 25 4.12 9.21 -10.17
N THR A 26 4.52 10.01 -9.18
CA THR A 26 5.88 10.54 -9.14
C THR A 26 6.87 9.47 -8.69
N ASP A 27 8.14 9.60 -9.07
CA ASP A 27 9.22 8.77 -8.52
C ASP A 27 9.26 8.81 -6.99
N GLY A 28 8.91 9.95 -6.38
CA GLY A 28 8.87 10.09 -4.92
C GLY A 28 7.80 9.22 -4.27
N GLU A 29 6.60 9.21 -4.85
CA GLU A 29 5.48 8.36 -4.40
C GLU A 29 5.78 6.88 -4.61
N ALA A 30 6.34 6.51 -5.77
CA ALA A 30 6.76 5.15 -6.06
C ALA A 30 7.76 4.63 -5.00
N HIS A 31 8.80 5.42 -4.70
CA HIS A 31 9.75 5.08 -3.64
C HIS A 31 9.10 5.03 -2.25
N GLN A 32 8.14 5.93 -1.97
CA GLN A 32 7.44 5.93 -0.69
C GLN A 32 6.57 4.68 -0.51
N ILE A 33 5.86 4.26 -1.55
CA ILE A 33 5.08 3.01 -1.59
C ILE A 33 6.02 1.82 -1.34
N GLU A 34 7.14 1.70 -2.06
CA GLU A 34 8.09 0.61 -1.85
C GLU A 34 8.63 0.56 -0.41
N ARG A 35 8.96 1.72 0.17
CA ARG A 35 9.44 1.81 1.55
C ARG A 35 8.37 1.39 2.56
N LEU A 36 7.11 1.75 2.33
CA LEU A 36 5.99 1.33 3.16
C LEU A 36 5.75 -0.17 3.05
N LEU A 37 5.70 -0.72 1.83
CA LEU A 37 5.54 -2.15 1.58
C LEU A 37 6.64 -2.96 2.26
N GLN A 38 7.91 -2.56 2.12
CA GLN A 38 9.03 -3.22 2.78
C GLN A 38 8.98 -3.10 4.31
N SER A 39 8.56 -1.94 4.85
CA SER A 39 8.45 -1.78 6.30
C SER A 39 7.31 -2.60 6.88
N LEU A 40 6.17 -2.68 6.19
CA LEU A 40 4.98 -3.39 6.63
C LEU A 40 5.19 -4.90 6.53
N SER A 41 5.70 -5.40 5.40
CA SER A 41 5.97 -6.84 5.18
C SER A 41 6.99 -7.45 6.14
N ARG A 42 7.87 -6.65 6.75
CA ARG A 42 8.86 -7.08 7.75
C ARG A 42 8.36 -7.01 9.18
N ASP A 43 7.18 -6.43 9.41
CA ASP A 43 6.63 -6.28 10.75
C ASP A 43 5.83 -7.53 11.14
N PRO A 44 6.25 -8.29 12.17
CA PRO A 44 5.57 -9.52 12.57
C PRO A 44 4.21 -9.27 13.24
N SER A 45 3.87 -8.01 13.54
CA SER A 45 2.61 -7.62 14.17
C SER A 45 1.51 -7.33 13.14
N ILE A 46 1.82 -7.41 11.84
CA ILE A 46 0.84 -7.24 10.78
C ILE A 46 -0.05 -8.46 10.63
N ASN A 47 -1.34 -8.21 10.38
CA ASN A 47 -2.29 -9.27 10.09
C ASN A 47 -1.85 -10.04 8.83
N PRO A 48 -1.77 -11.38 8.86
CA PRO A 48 -1.47 -12.19 7.69
C PRO A 48 -2.38 -11.90 6.49
N GLY A 49 -3.63 -11.47 6.70
CA GLY A 49 -4.54 -11.03 5.62
C GLY A 49 -4.01 -9.81 4.87
N LEU A 50 -3.50 -8.81 5.60
CA LEU A 50 -2.84 -7.63 5.01
C LEU A 50 -1.56 -8.00 4.28
N LEU A 51 -0.79 -8.97 4.80
CA LEU A 51 0.48 -9.40 4.23
C LEU A 51 0.30 -9.93 2.79
N GLN A 52 -0.81 -10.65 2.54
CA GLN A 52 -1.17 -11.10 1.19
C GLN A 52 -1.48 -9.92 0.25
N THR A 53 -2.25 -8.93 0.71
CA THR A 53 -2.54 -7.73 -0.08
C THR A 53 -1.27 -6.92 -0.37
N LEU A 54 -0.38 -6.77 0.61
CA LEU A 54 0.90 -6.07 0.46
C LEU A 54 1.79 -6.75 -0.59
N GLN A 55 1.81 -8.08 -0.64
CA GLN A 55 2.54 -8.82 -1.66
C GLN A 55 1.96 -8.58 -3.07
N GLN A 56 0.63 -8.59 -3.21
CA GLN A 56 -0.02 -8.32 -4.50
C GLN A 56 0.28 -6.91 -5.02
N ILE A 57 0.26 -5.90 -4.13
CA ILE A 57 0.63 -4.53 -4.50
C ILE A 57 2.10 -4.50 -4.96
N GLN A 58 3.00 -5.17 -4.23
CA GLN A 58 4.42 -5.22 -4.57
C GLN A 58 4.68 -5.91 -5.92
N GLU A 59 3.97 -7.00 -6.22
CA GLU A 59 4.06 -7.68 -7.52
C GLU A 59 3.55 -6.79 -8.66
N SER A 60 2.44 -6.07 -8.44
CA SER A 60 1.87 -5.17 -9.45
C SER A 60 2.67 -3.88 -9.65
N HIS A 61 3.45 -3.44 -8.66
CA HIS A 61 4.26 -2.22 -8.72
C HIS A 61 5.55 -2.41 -9.54
N GLN A 62 5.82 -3.62 -10.06
CA GLN A 62 7.10 -3.89 -10.71
C GLN A 62 7.35 -3.02 -11.97
N LEU A 63 8.42 -2.21 -11.84
CA LEU A 63 9.40 -1.81 -12.86
C LEU A 63 9.17 -0.63 -13.79
N ASP A 64 8.07 0.12 -13.72
CA ASP A 64 7.85 1.15 -14.76
C ASP A 64 7.17 2.45 -14.28
N ASN A 65 7.08 2.70 -12.96
CA ASN A 65 6.31 3.83 -12.38
C ASN A 65 4.90 3.97 -12.98
N ARG A 66 4.37 2.88 -13.54
CA ARG A 66 3.08 2.93 -14.20
C ARG A 66 1.99 3.03 -13.16
N PRO A 67 0.95 3.83 -13.44
CA PRO A 67 -0.23 3.84 -12.62
C PRO A 67 -0.76 2.40 -12.48
N PHE A 68 -1.18 2.02 -11.27
CA PHE A 68 -1.82 0.73 -11.03
C PHE A 68 -3.11 0.65 -11.86
N SER A 69 -3.19 -0.35 -12.72
CA SER A 69 -4.12 -0.33 -13.86
C SER A 69 -5.59 -0.57 -13.50
N GLN A 70 -5.91 -1.18 -12.35
CA GLN A 70 -7.32 -1.46 -11.99
C GLN A 70 -7.58 -1.99 -10.56
N ASP A 71 -6.61 -2.60 -9.88
CA ASP A 71 -6.87 -3.29 -8.59
C ASP A 71 -6.71 -2.42 -7.34
N VAL A 72 -6.40 -1.12 -7.49
CA VAL A 72 -6.18 -0.21 -6.36
C VAL A 72 -7.36 -0.17 -5.40
N SER A 73 -8.58 -0.04 -5.92
CA SER A 73 -9.78 0.05 -5.07
C SER A 73 -9.98 -1.22 -4.24
N ASN A 74 -9.67 -2.39 -4.79
CA ASN A 74 -9.76 -3.67 -4.09
C ASN A 74 -8.70 -3.78 -2.98
N TRP A 75 -7.49 -3.30 -3.25
CA TRP A 75 -6.42 -3.28 -2.25
C TRP A 75 -6.73 -2.29 -1.13
N VAL A 76 -7.13 -1.06 -1.46
CA VAL A 76 -7.54 -0.04 -0.47
C VAL A 76 -8.69 -0.55 0.39
N HIS A 77 -9.68 -1.21 -0.22
CA HIS A 77 -10.79 -1.81 0.52
C HIS A 77 -10.33 -2.94 1.47
N SER A 78 -9.44 -3.81 1.01
CA SER A 78 -8.85 -4.89 1.82
C SER A 78 -8.04 -4.33 2.99
N LEU A 79 -7.19 -3.34 2.72
CA LEU A 79 -6.35 -2.67 3.72
C LEU A 79 -7.19 -1.91 4.77
N SER A 80 -8.27 -1.26 4.34
CA SER A 80 -9.15 -0.48 5.22
C SER A 80 -10.05 -1.37 6.08
N THR A 81 -10.61 -2.44 5.50
CA THR A 81 -11.52 -3.35 6.22
C THR A 81 -10.78 -4.12 7.31
N ASP A 82 -9.58 -4.59 7.01
CA ASP A 82 -8.78 -5.37 7.95
C ASP A 82 -8.20 -4.51 9.08
N TYR A 83 -8.00 -3.20 8.85
CA TYR A 83 -7.61 -2.24 9.88
C TYR A 83 -8.76 -1.79 10.80
N THR A 84 -10.00 -1.71 10.30
CA THR A 84 -11.15 -1.19 11.08
C THR A 84 -11.75 -2.23 12.04
N THR A 85 -11.38 -3.50 11.91
CA THR A 85 -11.95 -4.62 12.69
C THR A 85 -11.01 -5.13 13.80
N GLY A 86 -9.95 -4.38 14.13
CA GLY A 86 -8.94 -4.73 15.15
C GLY A 86 -9.06 -3.94 16.46
#